data_AF-A0A955I4N0-F1
#
_entry.id   AF-A0A955I4N0-F1
#
_cell.length_a   1.000
_cell.length_b   1.000
_cell.length_c   1.000
_cell.angle_alpha   90.00
_cell.angle_beta   90.00
_cell.angle_gamma   90.00
#
_symmetry.space_group_name_H-M   'P 1'
#
loop_
_entity.id
_entity.type
_entity.pdbx_description
1 polymer ?
#
loop_
_entity_poly.entity_id
_entity_poly.type
_entity_poly.pdbx_seq_one_letter_code
_entity_poly.pdbx_strand_id
1 'polypeptide(L)' 'MHYDKNAELKEEDFVGIIREYNKTNHRMRVEVKNRFDLGDTLRLIGPETAEIYEVREIYDPEGNSKTAAHG' A
#
# COMPACT_ATOMS: atom_id res chain seq x y z
N MET A 1 -2.22 35.57 18.17
CA MET A 1 -2.80 34.21 18.13
C MET A 1 -3.08 33.88 16.68
N HIS A 2 -2.12 33.28 15.98
CA HIS A 2 -2.31 32.83 14.60
C HIS A 2 -2.32 31.30 14.63
N TYR A 3 -3.37 30.74 14.04
CA TYR A 3 -3.68 29.32 14.11
C TYR A 3 -2.67 28.52 13.27
N ASP A 4 -1.76 27.83 13.94
CA ASP A 4 -1.06 26.66 13.41
C ASP A 4 -2.10 25.57 13.11
N LYS A 5 -2.66 25.58 11.89
CA LYS A 5 -3.59 24.55 11.40
C LYS A 5 -3.10 23.89 10.10
N ASN A 6 -1.79 23.83 9.90
CA ASN A 6 -1.15 22.96 8.91
C ASN A 6 -0.08 22.12 9.60
N ALA A 7 -0.43 21.49 10.72
CA ALA A 7 0.37 20.40 11.27
C ALA A 7 0.31 19.23 10.27
N GLU A 8 1.27 19.23 9.34
CA GLU A 8 1.87 18.04 8.73
C GLU A 8 0.88 16.95 8.32
N LEU A 9 0.00 17.23 7.36
CA LEU A 9 -0.40 16.16 6.46
C LEU A 9 0.85 15.79 5.68
N LYS A 10 1.65 14.83 6.20
CA LYS A 10 2.67 14.16 5.39
C LYS A 10 1.98 13.75 4.10
N GLU A 11 2.50 14.19 2.96
CA GLU A 11 2.05 13.72 1.65
C GLU A 11 2.22 12.20 1.64
N GLU A 12 1.15 11.48 1.91
CA GLU A 12 1.13 10.03 1.75
C GLU A 12 0.99 9.76 0.26
N ASP A 13 2.10 9.39 -0.37
CA ASP A 13 2.11 9.01 -1.78
C ASP A 13 1.29 7.73 -1.97
N PHE A 14 0.27 7.81 -2.84
CA PHE A 14 -0.49 6.64 -3.25
C PHE A 14 0.41 5.71 -4.06
N VAL A 15 0.77 4.55 -3.50
CA VAL A 15 1.67 3.59 -4.18
C VAL A 15 0.95 2.62 -5.12
N GLY A 16 -0.37 2.44 -4.99
CA GLY A 16 -1.12 1.55 -5.86
C GLY A 16 -2.62 1.50 -5.59
N ILE A 17 -3.32 0.71 -6.40
CA ILE A 17 -4.77 0.50 -6.33
C ILE A 17 -5.05 -0.99 -6.16
N ILE A 18 -5.86 -1.35 -5.14
CA ILE A 18 -6.30 -2.73 -4.97
C ILE A 18 -7.29 -3.10 -6.08
N ARG A 19 -7.00 -4.14 -6.84
CA ARG A 19 -7.87 -4.69 -7.89
C ARG A 19 -8.64 -5.91 -7.43
N GLU A 20 -8.04 -6.70 -6.54
CA GLU A 20 -8.63 -7.92 -6.02
C GLU A 20 -8.11 -8.21 -4.62
N TYR A 21 -8.94 -8.85 -3.80
CA TYR A 21 -8.55 -9.36 -2.50
C TYR A 21 -9.04 -10.79 -2.32
N ASN A 22 -8.11 -11.70 -2.06
CA ASN A 22 -8.39 -13.10 -1.78
C ASN A 22 -8.52 -13.29 -0.26
N LYS A 23 -9.76 -13.56 0.19
CA LYS A 23 -10.08 -13.75 1.62
C LYS A 23 -9.50 -15.04 2.22
N THR A 24 -9.15 -16.03 1.40
CA THR A 24 -8.67 -17.34 1.89
C THR A 24 -7.23 -17.27 2.35
N ASN A 25 -6.39 -16.50 1.64
CA ASN A 25 -4.97 -16.37 1.93
C ASN A 25 -4.53 -14.94 2.26
N HIS A 26 -5.50 -14.01 2.39
CA HIS A 26 -5.28 -12.61 2.71
C HIS A 26 -4.32 -11.88 1.74
N ARG A 27 -4.30 -12.29 0.47
CA ARG A 27 -3.47 -11.65 -0.57
C ARG A 27 -4.26 -10.63 -1.36
N MET A 28 -3.63 -9.50 -1.65
CA MET A 28 -4.17 -8.42 -2.47
C MET A 28 -3.45 -8.38 -3.82
N ARG A 29 -4.21 -8.25 -4.90
CA ARG A 29 -3.68 -7.90 -6.21
C ARG A 29 -3.67 -6.39 -6.34
N VAL A 30 -2.48 -5.82 -6.47
CA VAL A 30 -2.28 -4.36 -6.51
C VAL A 30 -1.83 -3.95 -7.91
N GLU A 31 -2.48 -2.95 -8.48
CA GLU A 31 -1.94 -2.20 -9.60
C GLU A 31 -0.98 -1.14 -9.06
N VAL A 32 0.31 -1.32 -9.34
CA VAL A 32 1.39 -0.47 -8.81
C VAL A 32 1.41 0.87 -9.56
N LYS A 33 1.50 1.96 -8.81
CA LYS A 33 1.63 3.34 -9.34
C LYS A 33 2.96 3.96 -8.97
N ASN A 34 3.40 3.73 -7.74
CA ASN A 34 4.73 4.09 -7.26
C ASN A 34 5.40 2.87 -6.65
N ARG A 35 6.73 2.87 -6.64
CA ARG A 35 7.51 1.78 -6.09
C ARG A 35 7.25 1.63 -4.58
N PHE A 36 7.17 0.39 -4.13
CA PHE A 36 7.25 0.02 -2.71
C PHE A 36 8.06 -1.25 -2.56
N ASP A 37 8.68 -1.42 -1.41
CA ASP A 37 9.63 -2.49 -1.12
C ASP A 37 9.09 -3.44 -0.04
N LEU A 38 9.65 -4.65 0.02
CA LEU A 38 9.35 -5.61 1.07
C LEU A 38 9.84 -5.07 2.42
N GLY A 39 8.97 -5.11 3.42
CA GLY A 39 9.16 -4.50 4.74
C GLY A 39 8.52 -3.11 4.88
N ASP A 40 8.05 -2.49 3.80
CA ASP A 40 7.37 -1.21 3.89
C ASP A 40 6.05 -1.31 4.66
N THR A 41 5.71 -0.24 5.37
CA THR A 41 4.42 -0.09 6.03
C THR A 41 3.50 0.75 5.16
N LEU A 42 2.42 0.13 4.67
CA LEU A 42 1.45 0.76 3.79
C LEU A 42 0.11 0.93 4.51
N ARG A 43 -0.58 2.03 4.20
CA ARG A 43 -1.96 2.24 4.64
C ARG A 43 -2.93 1.92 3.51
N LEU A 44 -3.78 0.91 3.74
CA LEU A 44 -4.92 0.63 2.87
C LEU A 44 -6.07 1.55 3.25
N ILE A 45 -6.56 2.32 2.30
CA ILE A 45 -7.69 3.25 2.48
C ILE A 45 -8.87 2.74 1.66
N GLY A 46 -9.95 2.39 2.35
CA GLY A 46 -11.24 2.05 1.78
C GLY A 46 -12.30 3.12 2.09
N PRO A 47 -13.53 2.94 1.59
CA PRO A 47 -14.63 3.90 1.84
C PRO A 47 -14.98 4.08 3.32
N GLU A 48 -14.83 3.01 4.12
CA GLU A 48 -15.22 3.00 5.55
C GLU A 48 -14.05 2.62 6.49
N THR A 49 -12.94 2.15 5.94
CA THR A 49 -11.82 1.59 6.72
C THR A 49 -10.49 2.17 6.30
N ALA A 50 -9.58 2.30 7.27
CA ALA A 50 -8.18 2.57 7.03
C ALA A 50 -7.37 1.62 7.90
N GLU A 51 -6.56 0.78 7.28
CA GLU A 51 -5.76 -0.24 7.97
C GLU A 51 -4.30 -0.14 7.56
N ILE A 52 -3.40 -0.44 8.50
CA ILE A 52 -1.96 -0.39 8.29
C ILE A 52 -1.42 -1.82 8.17
N TYR A 53 -0.66 -2.08 7.12
CA TYR A 53 -0.08 -3.38 6.82
C TYR A 53 1.41 -3.26 6.55
N GLU A 54 2.16 -4.28 6.96
CA GLU A 54 3.55 -4.49 6.56
C GLU A 54 3.59 -5.37 5.30
N VAL A 55 4.37 -4.96 4.30
CA VAL A 55 4.57 -5.72 3.07
C VAL A 55 5.52 -6.89 3.35
N ARG A 56 4.97 -8.07 3.63
CA ARG A 56 5.78 -9.26 3.96
C ARG A 56 6.23 -10.06 2.75
N GLU A 57 5.43 -10.07 1.70
CA GLU A 57 5.70 -10.83 0.49
C GLU A 57 5.21 -10.04 -0.72
N ILE A 58 5.99 -10.04 -1.80
CA ILE A 58 5.60 -9.49 -3.10
C ILE A 58 5.79 -10.59 -4.14
N TYR A 59 4.78 -10.80 -4.98
CA TYR A 59 4.81 -11.77 -6.07
C TYR A 59 4.47 -11.07 -7.38
N ASP A 60 5.18 -11.41 -8.45
CA ASP A 60 4.81 -10.99 -9.79
C ASP A 60 3.63 -11.85 -10.33
N PRO A 61 3.04 -11.51 -11.49
CA PRO A 61 1.95 -12.29 -12.07
C PRO A 61 2.28 -13.74 -12.41
N GLU A 62 3.58 -14.07 -12.55
CA GLU A 62 4.06 -15.44 -12.78
C GLU A 62 4.23 -16.22 -11.47
N GLY A 63 4.09 -15.55 -10.32
CA GLY A 63 4.22 -16.13 -9.00
C GLY A 63 5.65 -16.11 -8.44
N ASN A 64 6.59 -15.41 -9.09
CA ASN A 64 7.95 -15.29 -8.57
C ASN A 64 8.00 -14.25 -7.44
N SER A 65 8.66 -14.58 -6.34
CA SER A 65 8.92 -13.63 -5.26
C SER A 65 9.79 -12.46 -5.70
N LYS A 66 9.46 -11.25 -5.25
CA LYS A 66 10.22 -10.02 -5.47
C LYS A 66 10.52 -9.33 -4.14
N THR A 67 11.57 -8.52 -4.13
CA THR A 67 11.90 -7.63 -3.01
C THR A 67 11.25 -6.25 -3.15
N ALA A 68 10.73 -5.93 -4.34
CA ALA A 68 10.13 -4.64 -4.66
C ALA A 68 9.03 -4.81 -5.71
N ALA A 69 8.03 -3.94 -5.65
CA ALA A 69 7.03 -3.77 -6.68
C ALA A 69 7.27 -2.43 -7.40
N HIS A 70 7.25 -2.44 -8.73
CA HIS A 70 7.33 -1.25 -9.56
C HIS A 70 6.35 -1.37 -10.72
N GLY A 71 5.78 -0.23 -11.15
CA GLY A 71 4.84 -0.14 -12.26
C GLY A 71 5.48 -0.33 -13.63
#